data_AF-A0A1B1TEZ8-F1
#
_entry.id   AF-A0A1B1TEZ8-F1
#
_cell.length_a   1.000
_cell.length_b   1.000
_cell.length_c   1.000
_cell.angle_alpha   90.00
_cell.angle_beta   90.00
_cell.angle_gamma   90.00
#
_symmetry.space_group_name_H-M   'P 1'
#
loop_
_entity.id
_entity.type
_entity.pdbx_description
1 polymer ?
#
loop_
_entity_poly.entity_id
_entity_poly.type
_entity_poly.pdbx_seq_one_letter_code
_entity_poly.pdbx_strand_id
1 'polypeptide(L)'
;MRTLASHQYSELREPTHTAVAFFPPIVIAAFGFFFWGLVNGGIAWPDFWDIRLSTVPMGLPRLGVHTLPTLILLYNLLAWYGSWKGNSPSKTKKTIFLSSIATYTLHWNYGMGVINRLD
;
A
#
# COMPACT_ATOMS: atom_id res chain seq x y z
N MET A 1 6.26 -27.28 6.34
CA MET A 1 7.64 -27.12 6.88
C MET A 1 7.85 -25.78 7.60
N ARG A 2 7.32 -24.61 7.18
CA ARG A 2 7.53 -23.32 7.87
C ARG A 2 6.59 -22.99 9.06
N THR A 3 5.42 -23.63 9.16
CA THR A 3 4.44 -23.35 10.23
C THR A 3 4.65 -24.17 11.52
N LEU A 4 5.36 -25.30 11.45
CA LEU A 4 5.78 -26.02 12.65
C LEU A 4 6.84 -25.24 13.44
N ALA A 5 7.64 -24.41 12.76
CA ALA A 5 8.62 -23.52 13.40
C ALA A 5 7.99 -22.25 14.00
N SER A 6 6.85 -21.75 13.47
CA SER A 6 6.19 -20.56 14.01
C SER A 6 5.46 -20.81 15.33
N HIS A 7 5.16 -22.07 15.66
CA HIS A 7 4.60 -22.45 16.95
C HIS A 7 5.67 -22.57 18.05
N GLN A 8 6.95 -22.54 17.67
CA GLN A 8 8.10 -22.78 18.54
C GLN A 8 8.89 -21.50 18.87
N TYR A 9 8.68 -20.41 18.11
CA TYR A 9 9.30 -19.10 18.36
C TYR A 9 8.22 -18.00 18.42
N SER A 10 7.90 -17.53 19.62
CA SER A 10 6.97 -16.41 19.88
C SER A 10 7.45 -15.07 19.30
N GLU A 11 8.68 -15.04 18.83
CA GLU A 11 9.37 -13.88 18.23
C GLU A 11 8.85 -13.59 16.81
N LEU A 12 8.23 -14.57 16.14
CA LEU A 12 7.57 -14.39 14.83
C LEU A 12 6.15 -13.80 14.94
N ARG A 13 5.68 -13.52 16.17
CA ARG A 13 4.46 -12.74 16.47
C ARG A 13 4.76 -11.24 16.62
N GLU A 14 5.92 -10.78 16.14
CA GLU A 14 6.21 -9.36 16.10
C GLU A 14 5.13 -8.58 15.32
N PRO A 15 4.75 -7.37 15.78
CA PRO A 15 3.69 -6.55 15.18
C PRO A 15 3.88 -6.33 13.67
N THR A 16 5.11 -6.44 13.19
CA THR A 16 5.49 -6.40 11.77
C THR A 16 4.78 -7.47 10.93
N HIS A 17 4.64 -8.70 11.43
CA HIS A 17 3.99 -9.79 10.71
C HIS A 17 2.47 -9.59 10.55
N THR A 18 1.84 -9.05 11.59
CA THR A 18 0.42 -8.68 11.57
C THR A 18 0.18 -7.49 10.64
N ALA A 19 1.05 -6.47 10.67
CA ALA A 19 0.94 -5.29 9.81
C ALA A 19 1.03 -5.63 8.31
N VAL A 20 1.95 -6.54 7.93
CA VAL A 20 2.08 -6.99 6.53
C VAL A 20 0.88 -7.85 6.10
N ALA A 21 0.25 -8.59 7.03
CA ALA A 21 -0.94 -9.39 6.71
C ALA A 21 -2.16 -8.52 6.33
N PHE A 22 -2.28 -7.32 6.89
CA PHE A 22 -3.34 -6.35 6.53
C PHE A 22 -3.11 -5.65 5.19
N PHE A 23 -1.97 -5.88 4.53
CA PHE A 23 -1.64 -5.19 3.28
C PHE A 23 -2.69 -5.40 2.17
N PRO A 24 -3.12 -6.64 1.81
CA PRO A 24 -4.12 -6.80 0.75
C PRO A 24 -5.49 -6.16 1.08
N PRO A 25 -6.07 -6.34 2.29
CA PRO A 25 -7.31 -5.64 2.66
C PRO A 25 -7.19 -4.12 2.60
N ILE A 26 -6.07 -3.54 3.05
CA ILE A 26 -5.83 -2.09 2.97
C ILE A 26 -5.79 -1.62 1.52
N VAL A 27 -5.09 -2.34 0.64
CA VAL A 27 -5.03 -2.01 -0.79
C VAL A 27 -6.43 -2.06 -1.41
N ILE A 28 -7.19 -3.12 -1.16
CA ILE A 28 -8.57 -3.27 -1.67
C ILE A 28 -9.47 -2.14 -1.15
N ALA A 29 -9.40 -1.83 0.16
CA ALA A 29 -10.16 -0.75 0.76
C ALA A 29 -9.78 0.62 0.17
N ALA A 30 -8.49 0.87 -0.10
CA ALA A 30 -8.03 2.11 -0.72
C ALA A 30 -8.57 2.26 -2.16
N PHE A 31 -8.58 1.18 -2.96
CA PHE A 31 -9.22 1.19 -4.27
C PHE A 31 -10.72 1.45 -4.17
N GLY A 32 -11.43 0.76 -3.26
CA GLY A 32 -12.85 0.99 -3.03
C GLY A 32 -13.16 2.42 -2.64
N PHE A 33 -12.40 3.00 -1.72
CA PHE A 33 -12.58 4.37 -1.26
C PHE A 33 -12.25 5.41 -2.35
N PHE A 34 -11.26 5.12 -3.20
CA PHE A 34 -10.95 5.93 -4.38
C PHE A 34 -12.11 5.97 -5.38
N PHE A 35 -12.62 4.81 -5.81
CA PHE A 35 -13.72 4.75 -6.76
C PHE A 35 -15.01 5.31 -6.17
N TRP A 36 -15.27 5.07 -4.88
CA TRP A 36 -16.37 5.71 -4.18
C TRP A 36 -16.23 7.24 -4.18
N GLY A 37 -15.04 7.77 -3.92
CA GLY A 37 -14.77 9.20 -4.02
C GLY A 37 -15.00 9.75 -5.43
N LEU A 38 -14.61 9.02 -6.47
CA LEU A 38 -14.80 9.43 -7.86
C LEU A 38 -16.29 9.57 -8.21
N VAL A 39 -17.12 8.58 -7.88
CA VAL A 39 -18.55 8.60 -8.22
C VAL A 39 -19.36 9.57 -7.35
N ASN A 40 -18.81 10.01 -6.20
CA ASN A 40 -19.44 10.99 -5.30
C ASN A 40 -18.90 12.42 -5.49
N GLY A 41 -18.30 12.74 -6.64
CA GLY A 41 -17.87 14.10 -6.96
C GLY A 41 -16.60 14.56 -6.22
N GLY A 42 -15.73 13.62 -5.84
CA GLY A 42 -14.44 13.93 -5.22
C GLY A 42 -13.43 14.62 -6.15
N ILE A 43 -13.72 14.66 -7.45
CA ILE A 43 -12.96 15.39 -8.48
C ILE A 43 -13.95 16.27 -9.27
N ALA A 44 -13.51 17.46 -9.66
CA ALA A 44 -14.25 18.30 -10.59
C ALA A 44 -14.24 17.64 -11.98
N TRP A 45 -15.38 17.20 -12.48
CA TRP A 45 -15.50 16.69 -13.83
C TRP A 45 -16.29 17.68 -14.68
N PRO A 46 -15.87 18.03 -15.91
CA PRO A 46 -14.71 17.51 -16.66
C PRO A 46 -13.37 18.17 -16.29
N ASP A 47 -13.36 19.28 -15.55
CA ASP A 47 -12.16 20.03 -15.20
C ASP A 47 -11.37 19.39 -14.05
N PHE A 48 -10.85 18.18 -14.26
CA PHE A 48 -10.22 17.38 -13.20
C PHE A 48 -8.96 17.99 -12.59
N TRP A 49 -8.38 19.00 -13.25
CA TRP A 49 -7.29 19.82 -12.72
C TRP A 49 -7.75 20.92 -11.75
N ASP A 50 -9.05 21.20 -11.67
CA ASP A 50 -9.61 22.19 -10.75
C ASP A 50 -9.70 21.64 -9.32
N ILE A 51 -8.62 21.86 -8.58
CA ILE A 51 -8.48 21.46 -7.17
C ILE A 51 -8.98 22.54 -6.18
N ARG A 52 -9.60 23.63 -6.68
CA ARG A 52 -10.06 24.72 -5.81
C ARG A 52 -11.11 24.20 -4.83
N LEU A 53 -11.06 24.70 -3.60
CA LEU A 53 -12.06 24.36 -2.57
C LEU A 53 -13.46 24.89 -2.90
N SER A 54 -13.54 25.88 -3.81
CA SER A 54 -14.81 26.39 -4.36
C SER A 54 -15.49 25.40 -5.29
N THR A 55 -14.70 24.60 -6.02
CA THR A 55 -15.22 23.66 -7.04
C THR A 55 -15.40 22.27 -6.46
N VAL A 56 -14.44 21.81 -5.66
CA VAL A 56 -14.54 20.56 -4.91
C VAL A 56 -14.34 20.88 -3.42
N PRO A 57 -15.43 20.99 -2.63
CA PRO A 57 -15.32 21.28 -1.21
C PRO A 57 -14.52 20.19 -0.48
N MET A 58 -13.91 20.55 0.65
CA MET A 58 -13.21 19.58 1.48
C MET A 58 -14.24 18.63 2.11
N GLY A 59 -14.24 17.36 1.69
CA GLY A 59 -15.18 16.36 2.14
C GLY A 59 -14.66 14.94 1.95
N LEU A 60 -15.41 13.95 2.45
CA LEU A 60 -15.06 12.53 2.34
C LEU A 60 -14.81 12.07 0.89
N PRO A 61 -15.59 12.50 -0.13
CA PRO A 61 -15.31 12.12 -1.52
C PRO A 61 -13.95 12.60 -2.01
N ARG A 62 -13.56 13.84 -1.66
CA ARG A 62 -12.25 14.41 -1.98
C ARG A 62 -11.13 13.64 -1.29
N LEU A 63 -11.31 13.28 -0.01
CA LEU A 63 -10.35 12.42 0.68
C LEU A 63 -10.21 11.06 -0.02
N GLY A 64 -11.32 10.44 -0.44
CA GLY A 64 -11.33 9.17 -1.16
C GLY A 64 -10.43 9.18 -2.39
N VAL A 65 -10.60 10.15 -3.27
CA VAL A 65 -9.85 10.22 -4.53
C VAL A 65 -8.36 10.54 -4.35
N HIS A 66 -7.99 11.20 -3.25
CA HIS A 66 -6.58 11.52 -2.96
C HIS A 66 -5.88 10.42 -2.15
N THR A 67 -6.62 9.65 -1.34
CA THR A 67 -6.06 8.63 -0.43
C THR A 67 -5.22 7.60 -1.18
N LEU A 68 -5.76 7.02 -2.26
CA LEU A 68 -5.05 5.99 -3.02
C LEU A 68 -3.74 6.50 -3.66
N PRO A 69 -3.75 7.60 -4.44
CA PRO A 69 -2.50 8.19 -4.96
C PRO A 69 -1.49 8.53 -3.87
N THR A 70 -1.93 9.09 -2.74
CA THR A 70 -1.06 9.41 -1.60
C THR A 70 -0.42 8.14 -1.02
N LEU A 71 -1.18 7.07 -0.82
CA LEU A 71 -0.65 5.80 -0.34
C LEU A 71 0.35 5.18 -1.31
N ILE A 72 0.08 5.23 -2.63
CA ILE A 72 1.02 4.74 -3.66
C ILE A 72 2.34 5.52 -3.58
N LEU A 73 2.27 6.84 -3.47
CA LEU A 73 3.47 7.67 -3.38
C LEU A 73 4.26 7.38 -2.10
N LEU A 74 3.60 7.34 -0.95
CA LEU A 74 4.23 7.02 0.33
C LEU A 74 4.88 5.62 0.31
N TYR A 75 4.18 4.63 -0.23
CA TYR A 75 4.69 3.27 -0.35
C TYR A 75 5.96 3.20 -1.20
N ASN A 76 5.96 3.87 -2.35
CA ASN A 76 7.15 3.96 -3.20
C ASN A 76 8.31 4.64 -2.50
N LEU A 77 8.07 5.77 -1.81
CA LEU A 77 9.11 6.46 -1.05
C LEU A 77 9.71 5.57 0.04
N LEU A 78 8.88 4.81 0.76
CA LEU A 78 9.35 3.86 1.77
C LEU A 78 10.17 2.73 1.17
N ALA A 79 9.70 2.13 0.06
CA ALA A 79 10.42 1.06 -0.63
C ALA A 79 11.76 1.53 -1.22
N TRP A 80 11.80 2.74 -1.79
CA TRP A 80 13.02 3.35 -2.29
C TRP A 80 13.98 3.71 -1.16
N TYR A 81 13.47 4.26 -0.06
CA TYR A 81 14.27 4.56 1.13
C TYR A 81 14.92 3.29 1.71
N GLY A 82 14.13 2.21 1.87
CA GLY A 82 14.64 0.93 2.34
C GLY A 82 15.72 0.35 1.41
N SER A 83 15.49 0.39 0.10
CA SER A 83 16.46 -0.08 -0.90
C SER A 83 17.73 0.78 -0.95
N TRP A 84 17.58 2.10 -0.80
CA TRP A 84 18.70 3.03 -0.75
C TRP A 84 19.57 2.84 0.50
N LYS A 85 18.97 2.58 1.66
CA LYS A 85 19.72 2.26 2.90
C LYS A 85 20.32 0.86 2.93
N GLY A 86 19.73 -0.14 2.27
CA GLY A 86 20.19 -1.53 2.32
C GLY A 86 21.56 -1.74 1.68
N ASN A 87 22.43 -2.60 2.23
CA ASN A 87 23.81 -2.79 1.73
C ASN A 87 23.93 -3.74 0.52
N SER A 88 22.97 -3.70 -0.42
CA SER A 88 23.00 -4.59 -1.58
C SER A 88 24.19 -4.30 -2.52
N PRO A 89 24.99 -5.30 -2.90
CA PRO A 89 26.09 -5.13 -3.86
C PRO A 89 25.63 -4.77 -5.27
N SER A 90 24.38 -5.12 -5.63
CA SER A 90 23.77 -4.82 -6.93
C SER A 90 22.96 -3.51 -6.93
N LYS A 91 23.16 -2.63 -5.94
CA LYS A 91 22.41 -1.39 -5.80
C LYS A 91 22.69 -0.43 -6.95
N THR A 92 21.69 -0.22 -7.79
CA THR A 92 21.66 0.78 -8.86
C THR A 92 20.36 1.59 -8.78
N LYS A 93 20.27 2.72 -9.50
CA LYS A 93 19.02 3.51 -9.57
C LYS A 93 17.82 2.68 -10.07
N LYS A 94 18.07 1.78 -11.03
CA LYS A 94 17.04 0.87 -11.57
C LYS A 94 16.57 -0.13 -10.52
N THR A 95 17.47 -0.74 -9.76
CA THR A 95 17.08 -1.71 -8.72
C THR A 95 16.37 -1.05 -7.54
N ILE A 96 16.72 0.21 -7.20
CA ILE A 96 15.98 1.00 -6.21
C ILE A 96 14.57 1.28 -6.74
N PHE A 97 14.42 1.74 -7.99
CA PHE A 97 13.10 1.98 -8.55
C PHE A 97 12.22 0.71 -8.58
N LEU A 98 12.80 -0.41 -9.02
CA LEU A 98 12.12 -1.71 -9.07
C LEU A 98 11.87 -2.32 -7.68
N SER A 99 12.48 -1.79 -6.61
CA SER A 99 12.28 -2.31 -5.26
C SER A 99 10.82 -2.22 -4.83
N SER A 100 10.09 -1.18 -5.27
CA SER A 100 8.66 -1.02 -4.98
C SER A 100 7.84 -2.20 -5.46
N ILE A 101 8.09 -2.68 -6.69
CA ILE A 101 7.37 -3.81 -7.28
C ILE A 101 7.69 -5.10 -6.53
N ALA A 102 8.97 -5.39 -6.30
CA ALA A 102 9.38 -6.58 -5.57
C ALA A 102 8.81 -6.59 -4.15
N THR A 103 8.89 -5.45 -3.45
CA THR A 103 8.35 -5.27 -2.10
C THR A 103 6.83 -5.43 -2.11
N TYR A 104 6.13 -4.89 -3.12
CA TYR A 104 4.67 -5.02 -3.25
C TYR A 104 4.25 -6.48 -3.41
N THR A 105 4.89 -7.21 -4.33
CA THR A 105 4.62 -8.63 -4.54
C THR A 105 4.86 -9.46 -3.30
N LEU A 106 5.91 -9.15 -2.52
CA LEU A 106 6.18 -9.83 -1.25
C LEU A 106 5.08 -9.56 -0.21
N HIS A 107 4.68 -8.31 -0.01
CA HIS A 107 3.61 -7.96 0.94
C HIS A 107 2.28 -8.57 0.53
N TRP A 108 1.96 -8.54 -0.77
CA TRP A 108 0.74 -9.13 -1.31
C TRP A 108 0.68 -10.64 -1.11
N ASN A 109 1.73 -11.37 -1.54
CA ASN A 109 1.79 -12.82 -1.42
C ASN A 109 1.79 -13.27 0.05
N TYR A 110 2.47 -12.52 0.93
CA TYR A 110 2.44 -12.79 2.35
C TYR A 110 1.03 -12.62 2.92
N GLY A 111 0.37 -11.48 2.66
CA GLY A 111 -0.97 -11.21 3.17
C GLY A 111 -2.02 -12.19 2.66
N MET A 112 -2.03 -12.50 1.36
CA MET A 112 -2.92 -13.53 0.80
C MET A 112 -2.66 -14.91 1.40
N GLY A 113 -1.38 -15.24 1.66
CA GLY A 113 -1.00 -16.48 2.33
C GLY A 113 -1.40 -16.55 3.81
N VAL A 114 -1.74 -15.42 4.45
CA VAL A 114 -2.35 -15.41 5.79
C VAL A 114 -3.87 -15.55 5.68
N ILE A 115 -4.51 -14.81 4.77
CA ILE A 115 -5.97 -14.87 4.53
C ILE A 115 -6.40 -16.30 4.19
N ASN A 116 -5.77 -16.95 3.21
CA ASN A 116 -6.10 -18.32 2.78
C ASN A 116 -5.83 -19.40 3.84
N ARG A 117 -5.26 -19.06 5.01
CA ARG A 117 -5.05 -19.97 6.14
C ARG A 117 -6.06 -19.75 7.27
N LEU A 118 -6.90 -18.73 7.16
CA LEU A 118 -7.99 -18.44 8.09
C LEU A 118 -9.33 -19.03 7.62
N ASP A 119 -9.37 -19.58 6.40
CA ASP A 119 -10.47 -20.35 5.81
C ASP A 119 -10.23 -21.86 6.00
#